data_AF-A0A8S1NP88-F1
#
_entry.id   AF-A0A8S1NP88-F1
#
_cell.length_a   1.000
_cell.length_b   1.000
_cell.length_c   1.000
_cell.angle_alpha   90.00
_cell.angle_beta   90.00
_cell.angle_gamma   90.00
#
_symmetry.space_group_name_H-M   'P 1'
#
loop_
_entity.id
_entity.type
_entity.pdbx_description
1 polymer ?
#
loop_
_entity_poly.entity_id
_entity_poly.type
_entity_poly.pdbx_seq_one_letter_code
_entity_poly.pdbx_strand_id
1 'polypeptide(L)'
;MQNKPCDWICAECRNLNYSFRKICNRCQYCTRDAPGTRFIPNKIDQGIQILETIKLQQIDLGGSSHSSTDSNDDNDNGIFSQALFLEDLSKNSDSLKKSFSFLKKCQVCCNQNYFYQQKCSNCGFSSFI
;
A
#
# COMPACT_ATOMS: atom_id res chain seq x y z
N MET A 1 -27.17 -1.26 -7.80
CA MET A 1 -25.69 -1.15 -7.71
C MET A 1 -25.11 -1.83 -8.92
N GLN A 2 -24.61 -1.09 -9.91
CA GLN A 2 -23.96 -1.71 -11.08
C GLN A 2 -22.53 -2.09 -10.66
N ASN A 3 -22.26 -3.40 -10.53
CA ASN A 3 -20.91 -3.91 -10.36
C ASN A 3 -20.09 -3.48 -11.58
N LYS A 4 -19.26 -2.45 -11.43
CA LYS A 4 -18.33 -2.04 -12.47
C LYS A 4 -17.43 -3.24 -12.79
N PRO A 5 -17.39 -3.69 -14.05
CA PRO A 5 -16.63 -4.87 -14.39
C PRO A 5 -15.12 -4.54 -14.30
N CYS A 6 -14.37 -5.36 -13.54
CA CYS A 6 -12.91 -5.24 -13.40
C CYS A 6 -12.17 -5.80 -14.63
N ASP A 7 -11.12 -5.12 -15.07
CA ASP A 7 -10.21 -5.64 -16.10
C ASP A 7 -9.47 -6.87 -15.59
N TRP A 8 -8.93 -7.68 -16.50
CA TRP A 8 -8.32 -8.96 -16.11
C TRP A 8 -7.06 -9.31 -16.92
N ILE A 9 -6.08 -9.90 -16.25
CA ILE A 9 -4.81 -10.35 -16.82
C ILE A 9 -4.92 -11.86 -17.09
N CYS A 10 -4.71 -12.24 -18.34
CA CYS A 10 -4.70 -13.64 -18.77
C CYS A 10 -3.61 -14.44 -18.02
N ALA A 11 -3.97 -15.60 -17.49
CA ALA A 11 -3.04 -16.48 -16.78
C ALA A 11 -1.93 -17.02 -17.70
N GLU A 12 -2.27 -17.33 -18.95
CA GLU A 12 -1.38 -17.96 -19.92
C GLU A 12 -0.39 -16.97 -20.56
N CYS A 13 -0.93 -15.94 -21.21
CA CYS A 13 -0.11 -15.02 -22.02
C CYS A 13 0.14 -13.66 -21.34
N ARG A 14 -0.35 -13.48 -20.10
CA ARG A 14 -0.23 -12.23 -19.32
C ARG A 14 -0.78 -10.99 -20.01
N ASN A 15 -1.62 -11.16 -21.04
CA ASN A 15 -2.27 -10.05 -21.73
C ASN A 15 -3.33 -9.40 -20.83
N LEU A 16 -3.34 -8.07 -20.80
CA LEU A 16 -4.41 -7.30 -20.17
C LEU A 16 -5.64 -7.29 -21.09
N ASN A 17 -6.79 -7.70 -20.55
CA ASN A 17 -8.06 -7.74 -21.24
C ASN A 17 -9.06 -6.81 -20.54
N TYR A 18 -9.83 -6.08 -21.35
CA TYR A 18 -10.92 -5.27 -20.85
C TYR A 18 -12.00 -6.13 -20.21
N SER A 19 -12.64 -5.56 -19.20
CA SER A 19 -13.59 -6.21 -18.32
C SER A 19 -14.83 -6.82 -18.99
N PHE A 20 -15.22 -6.33 -20.17
CA PHE A 20 -16.32 -6.88 -20.96
C PHE A 20 -15.94 -8.17 -21.70
N ARG A 21 -14.65 -8.51 -21.80
CA ARG A 21 -14.18 -9.68 -22.54
C ARG A 21 -14.30 -10.94 -21.67
N LYS A 22 -14.94 -11.97 -22.23
CA LYS A 22 -15.03 -13.31 -21.63
C LYS A 22 -13.80 -14.17 -21.93
N ILE A 23 -13.14 -13.90 -23.05
CA ILE A 23 -12.00 -14.67 -23.58
C ILE A 23 -10.83 -13.71 -23.85
N CYS A 24 -9.60 -14.20 -23.67
CA CYS A 24 -8.41 -13.39 -23.88
C CYS A 24 -8.30 -12.91 -25.32
N ASN A 25 -8.09 -11.60 -25.51
CA ASN A 25 -7.95 -10.99 -26.83
C ASN A 25 -6.68 -11.43 -27.58
N ARG A 26 -5.66 -11.91 -26.86
CA ARG A 26 -4.37 -12.32 -27.45
C ARG A 26 -4.32 -13.80 -27.76
N CYS A 27 -4.41 -14.66 -26.74
CA CYS A 27 -4.27 -16.11 -26.94
C CYS A 27 -5.59 -16.81 -27.29
N GLN A 28 -6.74 -16.16 -27.13
CA GLN A 28 -8.09 -16.70 -27.39
C GLN A 28 -8.44 -18.04 -26.71
N TYR A 29 -7.59 -18.50 -25.79
CA TYR A 29 -7.70 -19.79 -25.12
C TYR A 29 -8.18 -19.66 -23.67
N CYS A 30 -7.58 -18.71 -22.94
CA CYS A 30 -7.90 -18.48 -21.53
C CYS A 30 -9.17 -17.63 -21.38
N THR A 31 -10.06 -18.05 -20.49
CA THR A 31 -11.28 -17.33 -20.13
C THR A 31 -11.05 -16.42 -18.91
N ARG A 32 -11.92 -15.43 -18.73
CA ARG A 32 -11.88 -14.51 -17.58
C ARG A 32 -11.91 -15.23 -16.24
N ASP A 33 -12.65 -16.34 -16.17
CA ASP A 33 -12.84 -17.11 -14.93
C ASP A 33 -11.85 -18.28 -14.80
N ALA A 34 -10.82 -18.33 -15.66
CA ALA A 34 -9.81 -19.36 -15.60
C ALA A 34 -9.01 -19.29 -14.28
N PRO A 35 -8.61 -20.45 -13.72
CA PRO A 35 -7.71 -20.49 -12.56
C PRO A 35 -6.43 -19.71 -12.83
N GLY A 36 -6.07 -18.81 -11.91
CA GLY A 36 -4.86 -17.98 -12.03
C GLY A 36 -5.03 -16.66 -12.78
N THR A 37 -6.23 -16.34 -13.26
CA THR A 37 -6.55 -15.00 -13.76
C THR A 37 -6.47 -13.97 -12.64
N ARG A 38 -5.80 -12.85 -12.90
CA ARG A 38 -5.70 -11.71 -11.95
C ARG A 38 -6.63 -10.59 -12.37
N PHE A 39 -7.40 -10.04 -11.45
CA PHE A 39 -8.30 -8.91 -11.70
C PHE A 39 -7.65 -7.59 -11.30
N ILE A 40 -7.81 -6.57 -12.14
CA ILE A 40 -7.36 -5.21 -11.87
C ILE A 40 -8.58 -4.37 -11.51
N PRO A 41 -8.64 -3.81 -10.28
CA PRO A 41 -9.71 -2.89 -9.91
C PRO A 41 -9.63 -1.60 -10.73
N ASN A 42 -10.78 -1.08 -11.14
CA ASN A 42 -10.82 0.18 -11.87
C ASN A 42 -10.41 1.35 -10.97
N LYS A 43 -9.47 2.18 -11.44
CA LYS A 43 -8.97 3.36 -10.70
C LYS A 43 -10.05 4.38 -10.32
N ILE A 44 -11.18 4.36 -11.03
CA ILE A 44 -12.34 5.21 -10.74
C ILE A 44 -12.89 4.94 -9.32
N ASP A 45 -12.79 3.70 -8.84
CA ASP A 45 -13.30 3.34 -7.51
C ASP A 45 -12.33 3.77 -6.39
N GLN A 46 -11.04 3.89 -6.68
CA GLN A 46 -10.04 4.42 -5.74
C GLN A 46 -10.23 5.93 -5.48
N GLY A 47 -10.59 6.70 -6.52
CA GLY A 47 -10.86 8.13 -6.37
C GLY A 47 -12.11 8.44 -5.54
N ILE A 48 -13.15 7.61 -5.65
CA ILE A 48 -14.38 7.73 -4.85
C ILE A 48 -14.09 7.47 -3.37
N GLN A 49 -13.24 6.47 -3.06
CA GLN A 49 -12.88 6.15 -1.68
C GLN A 49 -12.04 7.24 -1.00
N ILE A 50 -11.18 7.92 -1.75
CA ILE A 50 -10.43 9.10 -1.26
C ILE A 50 -11.39 10.25 -0.94
N LEU A 51 -12.36 10.52 -1.81
CA LEU A 51 -13.36 11.58 -1.63
C LEU A 51 -14.29 11.34 -0.43
N GLU A 52 -14.69 10.10 -0.17
CA GLU A 52 -15.46 9.75 1.04
C GLU A 52 -14.65 9.95 2.32
N THR A 53 -13.36 9.62 2.30
CA THR A 53 -12.47 9.77 3.47
C THR A 53 -12.23 11.25 3.80
N ILE A 54 -12.08 12.11 2.79
CA ILE A 54 -11.88 13.55 2.98
C ILE A 54 -13.14 14.23 3.57
N LYS A 55 -14.35 13.75 3.23
CA LYS A 55 -15.60 14.30 3.77
C LYS A 55 -15.79 14.08 5.27
N LEU A 56 -15.08 13.13 5.89
CA LEU A 56 -15.19 12.82 7.32
C LEU A 56 -14.25 13.64 8.23
N GLN A 57 -13.45 14.57 7.67
CA GLN A 57 -12.46 15.36 8.42
C GLN A 57 -12.83 16.85 8.62
N GLN A 58 -14.10 17.23 8.50
CA GLN A 58 -14.54 18.53 9.00
C GLN A 58 -14.65 18.45 10.53
N ILE A 59 -13.49 18.50 11.20
CA ILE A 59 -13.39 18.77 12.63
C ILE A 59 -13.66 20.27 12.79
N ASP A 60 -14.72 20.59 13.52
CA ASP A 60 -15.10 21.96 13.86
C ASP A 60 -13.91 22.70 14.49
N LEU A 61 -13.43 23.74 13.80
CA LEU A 61 -12.50 24.72 14.35
C LEU A 61 -13.24 25.59 15.38
N GLY A 62 -13.52 25.02 16.54
CA GLY A 62 -13.93 25.74 17.74
C GLY A 62 -12.69 26.28 18.45
N GLY A 63 -12.47 27.59 18.33
CA GLY A 63 -11.35 28.28 18.95
C GLY A 63 -11.38 28.25 20.48
N SER A 64 -10.21 28.37 21.09
CA SER A 64 -10.08 28.80 22.48
C SER A 64 -8.76 29.54 22.69
N SER A 65 -8.88 30.85 22.88
CA SER A 65 -7.82 31.78 23.30
C SER A 65 -7.50 31.58 24.79
N HIS A 66 -6.24 31.56 25.20
CA HIS A 66 -5.82 31.94 26.57
C HIS A 66 -4.43 32.60 26.55
N SER A 67 -4.27 33.54 27.47
CA SER A 67 -3.39 34.72 27.45
C SER A 67 -2.14 34.58 28.31
N SER A 68 -1.05 35.24 27.87
CA SER A 68 -0.06 36.07 28.60
C SER A 68 0.83 35.53 29.75
N THR A 69 1.98 36.24 29.87
CA THR A 69 2.98 36.32 30.98
C THR A 69 4.10 35.26 30.92
N ASP A 70 5.37 35.49 31.25
CA ASP A 70 6.16 36.66 31.65
C ASP A 70 7.67 36.29 31.55
N SER A 71 8.52 37.30 31.35
CA SER A 71 9.90 37.47 31.88
C SER A 71 11.05 36.46 31.63
N ASN A 72 12.24 37.05 31.57
CA ASN A 72 13.58 36.50 31.35
C ASN A 72 14.05 35.53 32.47
N ASP A 73 14.78 34.46 32.12
CA ASP A 73 16.10 34.13 32.69
C ASP A 73 16.68 32.81 32.10
N ASP A 74 17.95 32.92 31.73
CA ASP A 74 19.04 31.95 31.58
C ASP A 74 18.81 30.43 31.36
N ASN A 75 19.48 29.97 30.29
CA ASN A 75 20.23 28.71 30.18
C ASN A 75 19.42 27.41 30.06
N ASP A 76 19.23 26.92 28.83
CA ASP A 76 19.70 25.55 28.57
C ASP A 76 19.99 25.27 27.09
N ASN A 77 21.06 24.51 26.89
CA ASN A 77 21.57 24.08 25.61
C ASN A 77 20.58 23.13 24.92
N GLY A 78 20.11 23.51 23.73
CA GLY A 78 19.18 22.68 22.96
C GLY A 78 19.19 22.97 21.46
N ILE A 79 20.30 23.46 20.89
CA ILE A 79 20.52 23.35 19.44
C ILE A 79 20.81 21.88 19.17
N PHE A 80 19.76 21.06 19.10
CA PHE A 80 19.89 19.70 18.62
C PHE A 80 20.15 19.80 17.13
N SER A 81 21.42 19.67 16.80
CA SER A 81 22.03 19.70 15.49
C SER A 81 21.35 18.71 14.54
N GLN A 82 20.27 19.15 13.90
CA GLN A 82 19.71 18.51 12.70
C GLN A 82 20.72 18.53 11.53
N ALA A 83 21.80 19.30 11.65
CA ALA A 83 22.78 19.58 10.59
C ALA A 83 24.02 18.66 10.56
N LEU A 84 23.99 17.48 11.20
CA LEU A 84 25.09 16.49 11.11
C LEU A 84 24.61 15.09 10.69
N PHE A 85 23.58 14.99 9.85
CA PHE A 85 23.15 13.70 9.29
C PHE A 85 23.03 13.69 7.77
N LEU A 86 23.81 14.51 7.07
CA LEU A 86 23.84 14.53 5.59
C LEU A 86 25.26 14.62 5.01
N GLU A 87 26.23 13.92 5.59
CA GLU A 87 27.55 13.77 4.96
C GLU A 87 28.15 12.36 4.99
N ASP A 88 27.32 11.30 5.03
CA ASP A 88 27.89 9.94 4.85
C ASP A 88 27.02 8.93 4.09
N LEU A 89 26.33 9.38 3.03
CA LEU A 89 25.65 8.49 2.08
C LEU A 89 26.36 8.38 0.72
N SER A 90 27.58 8.89 0.58
CA SER A 90 28.32 8.87 -0.68
C SER A 90 29.30 7.69 -0.82
N LYS A 91 29.59 6.92 0.25
CA LYS A 91 30.71 5.96 0.22
C LYS A 91 30.44 4.51 0.63
N ASN A 92 29.19 4.07 0.80
CA ASN A 92 28.91 2.66 1.11
C ASN A 92 27.71 2.12 0.33
N SER A 93 27.89 1.93 -0.98
CA SER A 93 26.92 1.28 -1.86
C SER A 93 26.91 -0.26 -1.76
N ASP A 94 27.75 -0.90 -0.94
CA ASP A 94 28.02 -2.34 -1.11
C ASP A 94 27.75 -3.28 0.08
N SER A 95 27.04 -2.90 1.16
CA SER A 95 26.86 -3.86 2.30
C SER A 95 25.50 -3.89 3.03
N LEU A 96 24.50 -3.08 2.68
CA LEU A 96 23.16 -3.20 3.32
C LEU A 96 22.15 -4.00 2.48
N LYS A 97 22.58 -5.10 1.87
CA LYS A 97 21.68 -6.20 1.52
C LYS A 97 21.62 -7.21 2.67
N LYS A 98 21.24 -6.77 3.88
CA LYS A 98 20.73 -7.71 4.87
C LYS A 98 19.32 -8.12 4.42
N SER A 99 19.28 -9.07 3.49
CA SER A 99 18.07 -9.74 3.02
C SER A 99 17.51 -10.59 4.15
N PHE A 100 16.74 -9.97 5.01
CA PHE A 100 15.89 -10.67 5.96
C PHE A 100 14.62 -11.14 5.22
N SER A 101 14.81 -12.14 4.36
CA SER A 101 13.71 -12.80 3.64
C SER A 101 12.98 -13.75 4.58
N PHE A 102 12.01 -13.24 5.32
CA PHE A 102 11.09 -14.04 6.12
C PHE A 102 9.75 -14.24 5.40
N LEU A 103 9.74 -14.50 4.09
CA LEU A 103 8.48 -14.69 3.35
C LEU A 103 7.97 -16.12 3.57
N LYS A 104 6.75 -16.25 4.09
CA LYS A 104 5.99 -17.50 4.16
C LYS A 104 4.91 -17.53 3.08
N LYS A 105 4.50 -18.71 2.66
CA LYS A 105 3.45 -18.87 1.64
C LYS A 105 2.12 -19.14 2.33
N CYS A 106 1.11 -18.34 2.05
CA CYS A 106 -0.23 -18.58 2.58
C CYS A 106 -0.79 -19.91 2.05
N GLN A 107 -1.32 -20.75 2.94
CA GLN A 107 -1.89 -22.05 2.56
C GLN A 107 -3.19 -21.91 1.76
N VAL A 108 -3.90 -20.80 1.94
CA VAL A 108 -5.22 -20.58 1.32
C VAL A 108 -5.09 -20.03 -0.10
N CYS A 109 -4.28 -18.99 -0.29
CA CYS A 109 -4.18 -18.29 -1.58
C CYS A 109 -2.83 -18.48 -2.27
N CYS A 110 -1.91 -19.26 -1.69
CA CYS A 110 -0.57 -19.49 -2.19
C CYS A 110 0.27 -18.21 -2.42
N ASN A 111 -0.17 -17.06 -1.89
CA ASN A 111 0.56 -15.81 -2.00
C ASN A 111 1.67 -15.74 -0.95
N GLN A 112 2.78 -15.10 -1.32
CA GLN A 112 3.86 -14.86 -0.38
C GLN A 112 3.45 -13.74 0.59
N ASN A 113 3.72 -13.94 1.87
CA ASN A 113 3.48 -12.98 2.92
C ASN A 113 4.72 -12.86 3.81
N TYR A 114 4.98 -11.68 4.35
CA TYR A 114 6.00 -11.54 5.37
C TYR A 114 5.59 -12.24 6.66
N PHE A 115 6.54 -12.94 7.28
CA PHE A 115 6.37 -13.66 8.54
C PHE A 115 5.82 -12.80 9.67
N TYR A 116 6.18 -11.51 9.71
CA TYR A 116 5.70 -10.58 10.74
C TYR A 116 4.24 -10.16 10.54
N GLN A 117 3.67 -10.38 9.35
CA GLN A 117 2.25 -10.10 9.13
C GLN A 117 1.43 -11.25 9.71
N GLN A 118 0.63 -10.94 10.73
CA GLN A 118 -0.21 -11.92 11.42
C GLN A 118 -1.32 -12.51 10.52
N LYS A 119 -1.65 -11.86 9.40
CA LYS A 119 -2.69 -12.24 8.46
C LYS A 119 -2.24 -12.01 7.02
N CYS A 120 -2.74 -12.85 6.11
CA CYS A 120 -2.41 -12.73 4.70
C CYS A 120 -3.03 -11.44 4.15
N SER A 121 -2.22 -10.60 3.52
CA SER A 121 -2.70 -9.33 2.94
C SER A 121 -3.68 -9.55 1.77
N ASN A 122 -3.74 -10.76 1.20
CA ASN A 122 -4.65 -11.09 0.10
C ASN A 122 -5.95 -11.78 0.53
N CYS A 123 -5.92 -12.66 1.54
CA CYS A 123 -7.11 -13.42 1.97
C CYS A 123 -7.48 -13.25 3.44
N GLY A 124 -6.70 -12.52 4.24
CA GLY A 124 -6.95 -12.28 5.66
C GLY A 124 -6.72 -13.47 6.59
N PHE A 125 -6.45 -14.67 6.06
CA PHE A 125 -6.16 -15.87 6.85
C PHE A 125 -4.74 -15.86 7.42
N SER A 126 -4.57 -16.41 8.62
CA SER A 126 -3.30 -16.45 9.36
C SER A 126 -2.50 -17.76 9.18
N SER A 127 -2.91 -18.60 8.23
CA SER A 127 -2.34 -19.92 7.99
C SER A 127 -1.28 -19.86 6.88
N PHE A 128 -0.03 -20.17 7.23
CA PHE A 128 1.16 -20.04 6.38
C PHE A 128 2.09 -21.26 6.50
N ILE A 129 2.72 -21.64 5.37
CA ILE A 129 3.85 -22.59 5.28
C ILE A 129 5.14 -21.78 5.16
#